data_AF-A0A3B8LM33-F1
#
_entry.id   AF-A0A3B8LM33-F1
#
_cell.length_a   1.000
_cell.length_b   1.000
_cell.length_c   1.000
_cell.angle_alpha   90.00
_cell.angle_beta   90.00
_cell.angle_gamma   90.00
#
_symmetry.space_group_name_H-M   'P 1'
#
loop_
_entity.id
_entity.type
_entity.pdbx_description
1 polymer ?
#
loop_
_entity_poly.entity_id
_entity_poly.type
_entity_poly.pdbx_seq_one_letter_code
_entity_poly.pdbx_strand_id
1 'polypeptide(L)'
;MNFPSMTKIWIYSLSCFITMTLLSGCKKDIKPTPRPIKRSTSKPTKPKVKKELKKKVIPPKKVVRKAPPKPRKIDFNDYLNKPPKGFVALKEYIPGIRLSIRYHTPRNFTEAPLPGYGAPGAWMVEKAAKALKRVHMSLKKKGLGLLVYDAYRPIRGTLGMVAWAKRTQKLHLFKQGYIARYSGHNHGHTVDLTIVNLKTGKPLDMGTPWDTLTTKSHTRNAKGKALKNRYLLKREMRKQGFRPYYKEWWHFRYPMKGTKRRDVPYGCYEAPEGKWRPKKGWDKPGYNMPMKWKPSPCK
;
A
#
# COMPACT_ATOMS: atom_id res chain seq x y z
N MET A 1 -12.40 32.38 -54.44
CA MET A 1 -12.45 31.18 -55.29
C MET A 1 -12.83 29.98 -54.43
N ASN A 2 -13.68 29.13 -55.01
CA ASN A 2 -14.54 28.09 -54.46
C ASN A 2 -13.87 26.93 -53.67
N PHE A 3 -14.69 26.34 -52.78
CA PHE A 3 -14.74 24.97 -52.20
C PHE A 3 -14.48 23.82 -53.22
N PRO A 4 -14.36 22.50 -52.88
CA PRO A 4 -14.97 21.75 -51.73
C PRO A 4 -14.08 20.65 -51.06
N SER A 5 -14.35 20.20 -49.82
CA SER A 5 -15.22 19.08 -49.40
C SER A 5 -15.17 17.80 -50.24
N MET A 6 -14.68 16.69 -49.66
CA MET A 6 -15.14 15.34 -50.01
C MET A 6 -15.20 14.42 -48.77
N THR A 7 -16.44 14.13 -48.39
CA THR A 7 -16.90 12.88 -47.80
C THR A 7 -16.61 11.70 -48.73
N LYS A 8 -16.24 10.53 -48.18
CA LYS A 8 -16.63 9.23 -48.75
C LYS A 8 -16.59 8.12 -47.70
N ILE A 9 -17.79 7.59 -47.52
CA ILE A 9 -18.22 6.43 -46.75
C ILE A 9 -17.70 5.17 -47.45
N TRP A 10 -17.17 4.21 -46.69
CA TRP A 10 -17.06 2.83 -47.14
C TRP A 10 -17.79 1.92 -46.16
N ILE A 11 -18.92 1.42 -46.65
CA ILE A 11 -19.68 0.30 -46.12
C ILE A 11 -19.02 -0.96 -46.67
N TYR A 12 -18.62 -1.88 -45.80
CA TYR A 12 -18.52 -3.29 -46.16
C TYR A 12 -19.14 -4.15 -45.07
N SER A 13 -20.28 -4.71 -45.45
CA SER A 13 -20.95 -5.84 -44.81
C SER A 13 -20.15 -7.11 -45.10
N LEU A 14 -19.91 -7.93 -44.08
CA LEU A 14 -19.64 -9.35 -44.28
C LEU A 14 -20.18 -10.15 -43.09
N SER A 15 -21.42 -10.61 -43.24
CA SER A 15 -21.98 -11.71 -42.47
C SER A 15 -21.26 -13.01 -42.85
N CYS A 16 -20.87 -13.81 -41.87
CA CYS A 16 -20.65 -15.24 -42.11
C CYS A 16 -21.14 -16.08 -40.93
N PHE A 17 -21.89 -17.10 -41.30
CA PHE A 17 -22.66 -18.03 -40.52
C PHE A 17 -21.76 -18.95 -39.68
N ILE A 18 -22.18 -19.28 -38.46
CA ILE A 18 -21.82 -20.55 -37.84
C ILE A 18 -23.10 -21.24 -37.36
N THR A 19 -23.24 -22.46 -37.85
CA THR A 19 -24.37 -23.35 -37.84
C THR A 19 -24.59 -23.99 -36.47
N MET A 20 -25.86 -24.22 -36.17
CA MET A 20 -26.38 -25.00 -35.06
C MET A 20 -26.46 -26.47 -35.50
N THR A 21 -25.95 -27.40 -34.70
CA THR A 21 -26.28 -28.82 -34.83
C THR A 21 -26.53 -29.40 -33.45
N LEU A 22 -27.80 -29.75 -33.21
CA LEU A 22 -28.28 -30.68 -32.18
C LEU A 22 -28.20 -32.09 -32.77
N LEU A 23 -27.89 -33.09 -31.94
CA LEU A 23 -28.53 -34.40 -31.95
C LEU A 23 -28.21 -35.17 -30.65
N SER A 24 -29.12 -36.07 -30.32
CA SER A 24 -29.53 -36.50 -28.98
C SER A 24 -29.01 -37.87 -28.53
N GLY A 25 -29.14 -38.13 -27.22
CA GLY A 25 -29.34 -39.46 -26.61
C GLY A 25 -28.09 -40.08 -25.96
N CYS A 26 -28.12 -40.83 -24.85
CA CYS A 26 -29.22 -41.36 -24.04
C CYS A 26 -28.62 -41.97 -22.73
N LYS A 27 -29.29 -41.80 -21.57
CA LYS A 27 -29.35 -42.65 -20.34
C LYS A 27 -28.01 -43.09 -19.68
N LYS A 28 -27.86 -43.33 -18.37
CA LYS A 28 -28.55 -43.26 -17.08
C LYS A 28 -27.40 -43.52 -16.08
N ASP A 29 -27.44 -42.98 -14.86
CA ASP A 29 -27.27 -43.82 -13.66
C ASP A 29 -27.39 -43.02 -12.37
N ILE A 30 -28.27 -43.57 -11.54
CA ILE A 30 -28.80 -43.08 -10.28
C ILE A 30 -27.85 -43.53 -9.18
N LYS A 31 -27.41 -42.60 -8.30
CA LYS A 31 -26.72 -42.96 -7.05
C LYS A 31 -27.71 -42.94 -5.87
N PRO A 32 -27.73 -43.99 -5.03
CA PRO A 32 -28.74 -44.15 -3.98
C PRO A 32 -28.42 -43.39 -2.68
N THR A 33 -29.49 -43.15 -1.93
CA THR A 33 -29.65 -42.50 -0.63
C THR A 33 -29.03 -43.29 0.55
N PRO A 34 -28.78 -42.63 1.71
CA PRO A 34 -28.18 -43.28 2.88
C PRO A 34 -29.18 -44.12 3.69
N ARG A 35 -28.67 -45.21 4.28
CA ARG A 35 -29.36 -46.26 5.04
C ARG A 35 -29.51 -45.88 6.54
N PRO A 36 -30.60 -46.28 7.23
CA PRO A 36 -30.86 -45.90 8.62
C PRO A 36 -30.09 -46.75 9.65
N ILE A 37 -29.71 -46.12 10.77
CA ILE A 37 -29.05 -46.75 11.92
C ILE A 37 -30.12 -47.32 12.87
N LYS A 38 -30.01 -48.62 13.20
CA LYS A 38 -30.88 -49.34 14.14
C LYS A 38 -30.57 -48.94 15.59
N ARG A 39 -31.62 -48.65 16.37
CA ARG A 39 -31.58 -48.63 17.84
C ARG A 39 -31.44 -50.05 18.38
N SER A 40 -30.52 -50.25 19.31
CA SER A 40 -30.43 -51.44 20.16
C SER A 40 -30.76 -51.05 21.60
N THR A 41 -31.68 -51.80 22.20
CA THR A 41 -32.16 -51.70 23.57
C THR A 41 -31.44 -52.71 24.44
N SER A 42 -30.95 -52.30 25.62
CA SER A 42 -30.63 -53.23 26.71
C SER A 42 -31.06 -52.65 28.05
N LYS A 43 -31.84 -53.45 28.79
CA LYS A 43 -32.41 -53.20 30.13
C LYS A 43 -31.34 -53.38 31.25
N PRO A 44 -31.62 -52.87 32.46
CA PRO A 44 -30.61 -52.67 33.52
C PRO A 44 -30.54 -53.83 34.53
N THR A 45 -29.36 -54.04 35.13
CA THR A 45 -29.16 -54.88 36.32
C THR A 45 -28.64 -54.04 37.50
N LYS A 46 -29.21 -54.31 38.69
CA LYS A 46 -29.02 -53.55 39.95
C LYS A 46 -27.62 -53.76 40.58
N PRO A 47 -27.13 -52.78 41.36
CA PRO A 47 -25.78 -52.80 41.95
C PRO A 47 -25.72 -53.55 43.30
N LYS A 48 -24.55 -54.15 43.60
CA LYS A 48 -24.16 -54.58 44.95
C LYS A 48 -23.24 -53.53 45.58
N VAL A 49 -23.61 -53.08 46.77
CA VAL A 49 -22.87 -52.12 47.61
C VAL A 49 -21.69 -52.82 48.29
N LYS A 50 -20.50 -52.21 48.25
CA LYS A 50 -19.42 -52.44 49.23
C LYS A 50 -18.96 -51.10 49.80
N LYS A 51 -18.85 -51.04 51.13
CA LYS A 51 -18.49 -49.86 51.94
C LYS A 51 -17.01 -49.51 51.84
N GLU A 52 -16.78 -48.23 51.54
CA GLU A 52 -15.80 -47.27 52.07
C GLU A 52 -14.35 -47.66 52.40
N LEU A 53 -13.41 -46.90 51.81
CA LEU A 53 -12.16 -46.46 52.46
C LEU A 53 -11.80 -45.06 51.93
N LYS A 54 -12.10 -44.03 52.74
CA LYS A 54 -11.78 -42.62 52.44
C LYS A 54 -10.27 -42.39 52.55
N LYS A 55 -9.56 -42.45 51.41
CA LYS A 55 -8.22 -41.85 51.31
C LYS A 55 -8.37 -40.34 51.07
N LYS A 56 -7.76 -39.53 51.95
CA LYS A 56 -7.60 -38.08 51.76
C LYS A 56 -6.81 -37.84 50.46
N VAL A 57 -7.49 -37.48 49.39
CA VAL A 57 -6.86 -36.98 48.17
C VAL A 57 -6.45 -35.54 48.45
N ILE A 58 -5.15 -35.30 48.62
CA ILE A 58 -4.61 -33.93 48.63
C ILE A 58 -4.72 -33.43 47.18
N PRO A 59 -5.48 -32.36 46.88
CA PRO A 59 -5.61 -31.88 45.52
C PRO A 59 -4.24 -31.41 45.01
N PRO A 60 -3.88 -31.71 43.75
CA PRO A 60 -2.63 -31.24 43.19
C PRO A 60 -2.62 -29.71 43.23
N LYS A 61 -1.57 -29.12 43.80
CA LYS A 61 -1.36 -27.66 43.77
C LYS A 61 -1.46 -27.22 42.30
N LYS A 62 -2.45 -26.35 42.00
CA LYS A 62 -2.56 -25.69 40.70
C LYS A 62 -1.23 -24.96 40.45
N VAL A 63 -0.37 -25.51 39.60
CA VAL A 63 0.72 -24.75 39.00
C VAL A 63 0.04 -23.79 38.05
N VAL A 64 -0.21 -22.57 38.53
CA VAL A 64 -0.68 -21.47 37.70
C VAL A 64 0.46 -21.13 36.74
N ARG A 65 0.48 -21.80 35.58
CA ARG A 65 1.34 -21.40 34.47
C ARG A 65 0.88 -20.00 34.06
N LYS A 66 1.68 -18.99 34.41
CA LYS A 66 1.47 -17.62 33.94
C LYS A 66 1.31 -17.67 32.42
N ALA A 67 0.21 -17.10 31.91
CA ALA A 67 0.00 -16.99 30.47
C ALA A 67 1.26 -16.36 29.84
N PRO A 68 1.71 -16.86 28.67
CA PRO A 68 2.87 -16.29 28.01
C PRO A 68 2.64 -14.78 27.84
N PRO A 69 3.67 -13.95 28.09
CA PRO A 69 3.53 -12.51 27.99
C PRO A 69 2.96 -12.16 26.62
N LYS A 70 1.93 -11.29 26.60
CA LYS A 70 1.34 -10.81 25.35
C LYS A 70 2.48 -10.32 24.45
N PRO A 71 2.50 -10.71 23.16
CA PRO A 71 3.60 -10.34 22.27
C PRO A 71 3.75 -8.82 22.27
N ARG A 72 4.95 -8.34 22.61
CA ARG A 72 5.26 -6.91 22.69
C ARG A 72 4.94 -6.27 21.34
N LYS A 73 4.25 -5.13 21.36
CA LYS A 73 3.96 -4.36 20.15
C LYS A 73 5.31 -3.91 19.56
N ILE A 74 5.55 -4.25 18.30
CA ILE A 74 6.79 -3.90 17.59
C ILE A 74 6.83 -2.38 17.42
N ASP A 75 7.90 -1.73 17.91
CA ASP A 75 8.24 -0.37 17.52
C ASP A 75 9.13 -0.42 16.28
N PHE A 76 8.62 0.05 15.15
CA PHE A 76 9.37 0.03 13.90
C PHE A 76 10.48 1.10 13.83
N ASN A 77 10.53 2.04 14.78
CA ASN A 77 11.66 2.98 14.87
C ASN A 77 12.97 2.24 15.16
N ASP A 78 12.92 1.17 15.95
CA ASP A 78 14.09 0.33 16.29
C ASP A 78 14.68 -0.39 15.06
N TYR A 79 13.90 -0.51 13.99
CA TYR A 79 14.29 -1.20 12.76
C TYR A 79 14.61 -0.23 11.62
N LEU A 80 14.54 1.08 11.85
CA LEU A 80 14.76 2.08 10.82
C LEU A 80 16.25 2.23 10.52
N ASN A 81 16.64 2.00 9.27
CA ASN A 81 17.98 2.31 8.79
C ASN A 81 18.28 3.81 8.92
N LYS A 82 19.57 4.13 9.04
CA LYS A 82 20.02 5.52 8.86
C LYS A 82 19.84 5.95 7.40
N PRO A 83 19.50 7.22 7.13
CA PRO A 83 19.45 7.73 5.76
C PRO A 83 20.80 7.54 5.05
N PRO A 84 20.82 7.25 3.74
CA PRO A 84 22.06 7.18 2.99
C PRO A 84 22.77 8.54 2.96
N LYS A 85 24.09 8.55 2.73
CA LYS A 85 24.89 9.79 2.64
C LYS A 85 24.24 10.84 1.71
N GLY A 86 24.12 12.06 2.21
CA GLY A 86 23.48 13.19 1.51
C GLY A 86 21.95 13.26 1.65
N PHE A 87 21.34 12.30 2.34
CA PHE A 87 19.93 12.31 2.70
C PHE A 87 19.75 12.64 4.17
N VAL A 88 18.58 13.14 4.51
CA VAL A 88 18.16 13.42 5.89
C VAL A 88 16.81 12.76 6.16
N ALA A 89 16.58 12.34 7.41
CA ALA A 89 15.28 11.88 7.88
C ALA A 89 14.35 13.07 8.11
N LEU A 90 13.22 13.12 7.41
CA LEU A 90 12.32 14.27 7.48
C LEU A 90 11.77 14.50 8.88
N LYS A 91 11.49 13.41 9.63
CA LYS A 91 10.93 13.49 10.99
C LYS A 91 11.83 14.26 11.95
N GLU A 92 13.14 14.05 11.84
CA GLU A 92 14.17 14.73 12.64
C GLU A 92 14.48 16.12 12.07
N TYR A 93 14.60 16.24 10.75
CA TYR A 93 15.06 17.47 10.09
C TYR A 93 14.03 18.62 10.09
N ILE A 94 12.73 18.28 10.12
CA ILE A 94 11.62 19.24 10.04
C ILE A 94 10.73 19.10 11.29
N PRO A 95 10.98 19.90 12.36
CA PRO A 95 10.20 19.83 13.59
C PRO A 95 8.70 20.03 13.36
N GLY A 96 7.90 19.07 13.84
CA GLY A 96 6.43 19.08 13.71
C GLY A 96 5.90 18.50 12.40
N ILE A 97 6.75 18.06 11.48
CA ILE A 97 6.27 17.32 10.30
C ILE A 97 5.62 16.01 10.75
N ARG A 98 4.51 15.67 10.09
CA ARG A 98 3.80 14.42 10.32
C ARG A 98 4.09 13.44 9.20
N LEU A 99 4.14 12.17 9.54
CA LEU A 99 4.32 11.07 8.59
C LEU A 99 3.11 10.14 8.65
N SER A 100 2.68 9.67 7.49
CA SER A 100 1.75 8.55 7.32
C SER A 100 2.30 7.70 6.17
N ILE A 101 3.38 6.97 6.44
CA ILE A 101 4.13 6.21 5.43
C ILE A 101 3.31 5.00 4.99
N ARG A 102 2.42 5.21 4.04
CA ARG A 102 1.35 4.26 3.70
C ARG A 102 1.88 3.01 3.01
N TYR A 103 2.97 3.12 2.25
CA TYR A 103 3.62 1.98 1.60
C TYR A 103 4.30 1.00 2.56
N HIS A 104 4.45 1.35 3.85
CA HIS A 104 4.83 0.39 4.90
C HIS A 104 3.69 -0.57 5.27
N THR A 105 2.44 -0.26 4.89
CA THR A 105 1.24 -1.01 5.28
C THR A 105 0.41 -1.39 4.05
N PRO A 106 -0.58 -2.29 4.16
CA PRO A 106 -1.57 -2.53 3.11
C PRO A 106 -2.45 -1.32 2.74
N ARG A 107 -2.42 -0.22 3.50
CA ARG A 107 -3.29 0.94 3.29
C ARG A 107 -2.77 1.85 2.16
N ASN A 108 -2.62 1.28 0.97
CA ASN A 108 -2.21 1.93 -0.27
C ASN A 108 -2.85 1.20 -1.47
N PHE A 109 -2.73 1.73 -2.69
CA PHE A 109 -3.41 1.15 -3.86
C PHE A 109 -3.00 -0.29 -4.21
N THR A 110 -1.84 -0.76 -3.70
CA THR A 110 -1.38 -2.13 -3.94
C THR A 110 -1.93 -3.16 -2.96
N GLU A 111 -2.61 -2.71 -1.90
CA GLU A 111 -3.20 -3.53 -0.83
C GLU A 111 -2.16 -4.41 -0.10
N ALA A 112 -0.88 -4.09 -0.23
CA ALA A 112 0.22 -4.74 0.47
C ALA A 112 1.33 -3.73 0.77
N PRO A 113 2.17 -3.95 1.81
CA PRO A 113 3.40 -3.19 1.96
C PRO A 113 4.30 -3.37 0.75
N LEU A 114 4.92 -2.28 0.31
CA LEU A 114 5.90 -2.34 -0.78
C LEU A 114 7.25 -2.78 -0.25
N PRO A 115 8.02 -3.59 -1.01
CA PRO A 115 9.39 -3.92 -0.63
C PRO A 115 10.23 -2.65 -0.44
N GLY A 116 11.17 -2.66 0.50
CA GLY A 116 11.98 -1.51 0.87
C GLY A 116 11.34 -0.61 1.91
N TYR A 117 10.07 -0.80 2.26
CA TYR A 117 9.37 -0.08 3.33
C TYR A 117 9.25 -0.92 4.61
N GLY A 118 10.29 -1.66 5.00
CA GLY A 118 10.29 -2.48 6.22
C GLY A 118 10.09 -1.70 7.51
N ALA A 119 10.35 -0.40 7.50
CA ALA A 119 10.04 0.54 8.57
C ALA A 119 9.39 1.82 7.99
N PRO A 120 8.57 2.56 8.76
CA PRO A 120 7.82 3.73 8.28
C PRO A 120 8.68 5.01 8.28
N GLY A 121 9.76 5.02 7.50
CA GLY A 121 10.64 6.17 7.33
C GLY A 121 10.24 7.10 6.17
N ALA A 122 10.77 8.32 6.20
CA ALA A 122 10.74 9.24 5.07
C ALA A 122 12.06 9.99 4.98
N TRP A 123 12.82 9.74 3.92
CA TRP A 123 14.08 10.42 3.66
C TRP A 123 13.98 11.31 2.43
N MET A 124 14.77 12.38 2.40
CA MET A 124 14.98 13.19 1.21
C MET A 124 16.43 13.64 1.14
N VAL A 125 16.93 13.92 -0.06
CA VAL A 125 18.21 14.61 -0.23
C VAL A 125 18.14 15.97 0.47
N GLU A 126 19.20 16.34 1.17
CA GLU A 126 19.17 17.45 2.13
C GLU A 126 18.69 18.78 1.50
N LYS A 127 19.16 19.10 0.29
CA LYS A 127 18.76 20.32 -0.43
C LYS A 127 17.24 20.41 -0.62
N ALA A 128 16.60 19.30 -1.00
CA ALA A 128 15.15 19.24 -1.18
C ALA A 128 14.42 19.26 0.18
N ALA A 129 14.97 18.59 1.21
CA ALA A 129 14.43 18.63 2.57
C ALA A 129 14.47 20.06 3.16
N LYS A 130 15.53 20.83 2.91
CA LYS A 130 15.64 22.24 3.32
C LYS A 130 14.57 23.11 2.66
N ALA A 131 14.27 22.87 1.39
CA ALA A 131 13.15 23.54 0.72
C ALA A 131 11.80 23.14 1.33
N LEU A 132 11.59 21.84 1.59
CA LEU A 132 10.37 21.34 2.22
C LEU A 132 10.17 21.91 3.63
N LYS A 133 11.25 22.08 4.40
CA LYS A 133 11.23 22.74 5.71
C LYS A 133 10.65 24.15 5.61
N ARG A 134 11.06 24.93 4.60
CA ARG A 134 10.51 26.28 4.37
C ARG A 134 9.02 26.24 4.00
N VAL A 135 8.56 25.25 3.24
CA VAL A 135 7.12 25.05 2.98
C VAL A 135 6.38 24.81 4.30
N HIS A 136 6.89 23.88 5.13
CA HIS A 136 6.29 23.56 6.42
C HIS A 136 6.21 24.80 7.32
N MET A 137 7.29 25.58 7.44
CA MET A 137 7.32 26.79 8.25
C MET A 137 6.37 27.88 7.73
N SER A 138 6.22 28.04 6.41
CA SER A 138 5.24 28.95 5.81
C SER A 138 3.81 28.57 6.18
N LEU A 139 3.49 27.27 6.16
CA LEU A 139 2.19 26.75 6.56
C LEU A 139 1.94 26.90 8.07
N LYS A 140 2.97 26.70 8.91
CA LYS A 140 2.85 26.84 10.37
C LYS A 140 2.33 28.21 10.79
N LYS A 141 2.73 29.28 10.10
CA LYS A 141 2.23 30.65 10.33
C LYS A 141 0.72 30.80 10.14
N LYS A 142 0.07 29.82 9.47
CA LYS A 142 -1.37 29.78 9.20
C LYS A 142 -2.11 28.73 10.05
N GLY A 143 -1.46 28.18 11.07
CA GLY A 143 -1.99 27.05 11.86
C GLY A 143 -2.05 25.73 11.07
N LEU A 144 -1.27 25.61 9.99
CA LEU A 144 -1.24 24.45 9.10
C LEU A 144 0.14 23.76 9.14
N GLY A 145 0.19 22.49 8.78
CA GLY A 145 1.42 21.70 8.70
C GLY A 145 1.42 20.78 7.50
N LEU A 146 2.50 20.00 7.35
CA LEU A 146 2.62 18.98 6.31
C LEU A 146 2.45 17.58 6.89
N LEU A 147 1.79 16.72 6.13
CA LEU A 147 1.73 15.27 6.34
C LEU A 147 2.27 14.57 5.10
N VAL A 148 3.38 13.86 5.25
CA VAL A 148 4.05 13.12 4.18
C VAL A 148 3.51 11.70 4.09
N TYR A 149 3.12 11.28 2.89
CA TYR A 149 2.69 9.92 2.58
C TYR A 149 3.82 9.08 2.00
N ASP A 150 4.64 9.69 1.13
CA ASP A 150 5.84 9.09 0.57
C ASP A 150 6.90 10.15 0.24
N ALA A 151 8.18 9.77 0.28
CA ALA A 151 9.32 10.64 -0.02
C ALA A 151 10.33 9.86 -0.87
N TYR A 152 11.54 9.61 -0.39
CA TYR A 152 12.41 8.61 -1.00
C TYR A 152 11.70 7.25 -1.07
N ARG A 153 11.61 6.68 -2.28
CA ARG A 153 11.09 5.35 -2.55
C ARG A 153 12.23 4.48 -3.06
N PRO A 154 12.61 3.39 -2.37
CA PRO A 154 13.59 2.44 -2.91
C PRO A 154 13.13 1.91 -4.27
N ILE A 155 14.07 1.65 -5.20
CA ILE A 155 13.75 1.12 -6.54
C ILE A 155 12.87 -0.13 -6.45
N ARG A 156 13.16 -1.04 -5.52
CA ARG A 156 12.36 -2.24 -5.28
C ARG A 156 10.90 -1.91 -4.99
N GLY A 157 10.61 -0.82 -4.28
CA GLY A 157 9.24 -0.35 -4.03
C GLY A 157 8.52 0.04 -5.32
N THR A 158 9.20 0.78 -6.21
CA THR A 158 8.71 1.06 -7.56
C THR A 158 8.46 -0.22 -8.36
N LEU A 159 9.39 -1.18 -8.29
CA LEU A 159 9.20 -2.49 -8.95
C LEU A 159 8.01 -3.27 -8.35
N GLY A 160 7.73 -3.11 -7.05
CA GLY A 160 6.55 -3.66 -6.41
C GLY A 160 5.24 -3.11 -6.99
N MET A 161 5.19 -1.81 -7.28
CA MET A 161 4.05 -1.19 -7.96
C MET A 161 3.90 -1.70 -9.40
N VAL A 162 5.01 -1.88 -10.12
CA VAL A 162 5.03 -2.46 -11.47
C VAL A 162 4.51 -3.90 -11.45
N ALA A 163 4.97 -4.69 -10.48
CA ALA A 163 4.54 -6.08 -10.31
C ALA A 163 3.05 -6.17 -9.95
N TRP A 164 2.56 -5.27 -9.09
CA TRP A 164 1.12 -5.15 -8.80
C TRP A 164 0.30 -4.84 -10.05
N ALA A 165 0.75 -3.89 -10.88
CA ALA A 165 0.03 -3.52 -12.10
C ALA A 165 -0.06 -4.69 -13.09
N LYS A 166 1.01 -5.49 -13.20
CA LYS A 166 1.01 -6.73 -13.98
C LYS A 166 0.09 -7.79 -13.40
N ARG A 167 0.25 -8.13 -12.10
CA ARG A 167 -0.55 -9.16 -11.42
C ARG A 167 -2.05 -8.87 -11.47
N THR A 168 -2.44 -7.59 -11.39
CA THR A 168 -3.84 -7.15 -11.37
C THR A 168 -4.36 -6.68 -12.72
N GLN A 169 -3.58 -6.89 -13.79
CA GLN A 169 -3.92 -6.49 -15.18
C GLN A 169 -4.25 -4.99 -15.35
N LYS A 170 -3.71 -4.13 -14.49
CA LYS A 170 -3.89 -2.66 -14.53
C LYS A 170 -2.79 -1.95 -15.33
N LEU A 171 -2.35 -2.56 -16.44
CA LEU A 171 -1.27 -2.02 -17.27
C LEU A 171 -1.62 -0.67 -17.94
N HIS A 172 -2.89 -0.32 -18.05
CA HIS A 172 -3.33 0.98 -18.57
C HIS A 172 -2.81 2.16 -17.73
N LEU A 173 -2.53 1.96 -16.44
CA LEU A 173 -1.99 2.99 -15.54
C LEU A 173 -0.60 3.48 -15.93
N PHE A 174 0.17 2.68 -16.69
CA PHE A 174 1.44 3.13 -17.29
C PHE A 174 1.20 4.19 -18.36
N LYS A 175 0.27 3.92 -19.28
CA LYS A 175 -0.09 4.86 -20.37
C LYS A 175 -0.69 6.14 -19.79
N GLN A 176 -1.45 6.03 -18.70
CA GLN A 176 -2.04 7.17 -18.01
C GLN A 176 -1.04 7.96 -17.15
N GLY A 177 0.15 7.41 -16.88
CA GLY A 177 1.22 8.09 -16.15
C GLY A 177 1.12 8.04 -14.62
N TYR A 178 0.24 7.20 -14.07
CA TYR A 178 0.10 7.00 -12.62
C TYR A 178 1.13 6.00 -12.06
N ILE A 179 1.60 5.08 -12.90
CA ILE A 179 2.66 4.14 -12.53
C ILE A 179 3.81 4.30 -13.51
N ALA A 180 5.02 4.48 -12.97
CA ALA A 180 6.24 4.60 -13.74
C ALA A 180 7.16 3.41 -13.46
N ARG A 181 7.84 2.91 -14.51
CA ARG A 181 8.93 1.92 -14.34
C ARG A 181 10.15 2.53 -13.64
N TYR A 182 10.31 3.84 -13.78
CA TYR A 182 11.37 4.63 -13.17
C TYR A 182 10.75 5.86 -12.51
N SER A 183 10.92 6.00 -11.20
CA SER A 183 10.24 7.04 -10.42
C SER A 183 11.21 8.14 -10.00
N GLY A 184 10.73 9.39 -9.99
CA GLY A 184 11.44 10.51 -9.39
C GLY A 184 11.77 10.28 -7.91
N HIS A 185 10.88 9.58 -7.19
CA HIS A 185 11.07 9.21 -5.78
C HIS A 185 12.32 8.38 -5.54
N ASN A 186 12.82 7.63 -6.52
CA ASN A 186 14.04 6.82 -6.36
C ASN A 186 15.30 7.67 -6.17
N HIS A 187 15.24 8.97 -6.48
CA HIS A 187 16.34 9.90 -6.30
C HIS A 187 16.28 10.69 -4.98
N GLY A 188 15.21 10.56 -4.19
CA GLY A 188 15.05 11.27 -2.91
C GLY A 188 14.71 12.76 -3.00
N HIS A 189 14.38 13.29 -4.19
CA HIS A 189 13.95 14.69 -4.37
C HIS A 189 12.48 14.84 -4.79
N THR A 190 11.69 13.78 -4.66
CA THR A 190 10.25 13.78 -4.88
C THR A 190 9.51 13.43 -3.60
N VAL A 191 8.36 14.04 -3.37
CA VAL A 191 7.54 13.85 -2.18
C VAL A 191 6.06 13.87 -2.52
N ASP A 192 5.32 12.98 -1.88
CA ASP A 192 3.87 12.90 -1.89
C ASP A 192 3.34 13.30 -0.53
N LEU A 193 2.52 14.36 -0.48
CA LEU A 193 2.09 14.94 0.80
C LEU A 193 0.76 15.68 0.72
N THR A 194 0.23 16.01 1.90
CA THR A 194 -0.91 16.90 2.06
C THR A 194 -0.65 17.94 3.15
N ILE A 195 -1.60 18.85 3.31
CA ILE A 195 -1.64 19.81 4.41
C ILE A 195 -2.51 19.25 5.54
N VAL A 196 -2.09 19.46 6.78
CA VAL A 196 -2.89 19.19 7.99
C VAL A 196 -3.22 20.49 8.71
N ASN A 197 -4.37 20.54 9.37
CA ASN A 197 -4.64 21.54 10.39
C ASN A 197 -3.89 21.15 11.67
N LEU A 198 -3.09 22.06 12.25
CA LEU A 198 -2.27 21.74 13.42
C LEU A 198 -3.09 21.61 14.70
N LYS A 199 -4.18 22.36 14.83
CA LYS A 199 -5.09 22.31 15.99
C LYS A 199 -5.84 20.98 16.06
N THR A 200 -6.43 20.55 14.95
CA THR A 200 -7.23 19.30 14.91
C THR A 200 -6.41 18.07 14.55
N GLY A 201 -5.23 18.28 13.98
CA GLY A 201 -4.39 17.23 13.44
C GLY A 201 -4.91 16.54 12.17
N LYS A 202 -6.07 16.97 11.65
CA LYS A 202 -6.73 16.35 10.50
C LYS A 202 -6.15 16.88 9.18
N PRO A 203 -5.94 16.02 8.16
CA PRO A 203 -5.67 16.47 6.80
C PRO A 203 -6.75 17.39 6.27
N LEU A 204 -6.37 18.40 5.49
CA LEU A 204 -7.34 19.18 4.72
C LEU A 204 -8.01 18.28 3.68
N ASP A 205 -9.29 18.53 3.44
CA ASP A 205 -10.02 17.87 2.36
C ASP A 205 -9.43 18.28 1.00
N MET A 206 -8.99 17.28 0.25
CA MET A 206 -8.42 17.44 -1.09
C MET A 206 -9.36 16.88 -2.17
N GLY A 207 -10.60 16.50 -1.84
CA GLY A 207 -11.63 16.01 -2.77
C GLY A 207 -11.43 14.56 -3.24
N THR A 208 -10.24 14.00 -3.06
CA THR A 208 -9.97 12.57 -3.20
C THR A 208 -8.96 12.13 -2.15
N PRO A 209 -8.95 10.86 -1.75
CA PRO A 209 -7.80 10.27 -1.06
C PRO A 209 -6.51 10.41 -1.87
N TRP A 210 -5.38 10.40 -1.16
CA TRP A 210 -4.06 10.12 -1.74
C TRP A 210 -4.06 8.72 -2.41
N ASP A 211 -3.27 8.55 -3.48
CA ASP A 211 -3.23 7.36 -4.35
C ASP A 211 -4.55 7.05 -5.10
N THR A 212 -5.38 8.07 -5.34
CA THR A 212 -6.51 7.94 -6.28
C THR A 212 -5.98 8.01 -7.72
N LEU A 213 -5.81 6.85 -8.38
CA LEU A 213 -5.18 6.77 -9.71
C LEU A 213 -6.18 7.01 -10.87
N THR A 214 -6.94 8.11 -10.81
CA THR A 214 -7.94 8.47 -11.82
C THR A 214 -7.92 9.98 -12.07
N THR A 215 -8.57 10.45 -13.13
CA THR A 215 -8.61 11.88 -13.46
C THR A 215 -9.15 12.78 -12.34
N LYS A 216 -9.86 12.23 -11.34
CA LYS A 216 -10.31 12.96 -10.15
C LYS A 216 -9.14 13.47 -9.28
N SER A 217 -7.96 12.85 -9.33
CA SER A 217 -6.76 13.33 -8.62
C SER A 217 -6.06 14.48 -9.33
N HIS A 218 -6.37 14.74 -10.60
CA HIS A 218 -5.78 15.86 -11.33
C HIS A 218 -6.04 17.15 -10.57
N THR A 219 -5.01 17.97 -10.38
CA THR A 219 -5.06 19.16 -9.50
C THR A 219 -6.28 20.05 -9.79
N ARG A 220 -6.61 20.22 -11.08
CA ARG A 220 -7.70 21.09 -11.57
C ARG A 220 -9.10 20.47 -11.47
N ASN A 221 -9.23 19.16 -11.27
CA ASN A 221 -10.49 18.44 -11.39
C ASN A 221 -11.29 18.38 -10.07
N ALA A 222 -10.83 19.04 -9.01
CA ALA A 222 -11.62 19.24 -7.78
C ALA A 222 -12.54 20.47 -7.90
N LYS A 223 -13.49 20.59 -6.99
CA LYS A 223 -14.39 21.76 -6.88
C LYS A 223 -14.37 22.32 -5.46
N GLY A 224 -14.90 23.52 -5.27
CA GLY A 224 -15.12 24.13 -3.96
C GLY A 224 -13.86 24.20 -3.07
N LYS A 225 -14.02 23.82 -1.80
CA LYS A 225 -12.94 23.87 -0.78
C LYS A 225 -11.75 22.97 -1.14
N ALA A 226 -12.02 21.79 -1.70
CA ALA A 226 -10.97 20.87 -2.14
C ALA A 226 -10.05 21.49 -3.20
N LEU A 227 -10.62 22.19 -4.20
CA LEU A 227 -9.83 22.89 -5.22
C LEU A 227 -8.96 23.99 -4.61
N LYS A 228 -9.52 24.79 -3.69
CA LYS A 228 -8.78 25.83 -2.95
C LYS A 228 -7.61 25.23 -2.16
N ASN A 229 -7.82 24.10 -1.50
CA ASN A 229 -6.77 23.39 -0.74
C ASN A 229 -5.67 22.82 -1.65
N ARG A 230 -6.02 22.21 -2.78
CA ARG A 230 -5.04 21.73 -3.79
C ARG A 230 -4.18 22.88 -4.30
N TYR A 231 -4.79 24.03 -4.60
CA TYR A 231 -4.04 25.22 -5.03
C TYR A 231 -3.20 25.85 -3.93
N LEU A 232 -3.67 25.86 -2.68
CA LEU A 232 -2.86 26.28 -1.53
C LEU A 232 -1.59 25.43 -1.46
N LEU A 233 -1.73 24.11 -1.45
CA LEU A 233 -0.60 23.19 -1.42
C LEU A 233 0.34 23.43 -2.60
N LYS A 234 -0.20 23.43 -3.82
CA LYS A 234 0.58 23.68 -5.04
C LYS A 234 1.36 24.99 -4.98
N ARG A 235 0.74 26.08 -4.50
CA ARG A 235 1.37 27.39 -4.37
C ARG A 235 2.51 27.38 -3.36
N GLU A 236 2.27 26.85 -2.15
CA GLU A 236 3.30 26.83 -1.09
C GLU A 236 4.50 25.96 -1.51
N MET A 237 4.26 24.82 -2.16
CA MET A 237 5.32 23.97 -2.73
C MET A 237 6.11 24.71 -3.83
N ARG A 238 5.42 25.35 -4.79
CA ARG A 238 6.06 26.09 -5.89
C ARG A 238 6.91 27.26 -5.42
N LYS A 239 6.45 28.00 -4.40
CA LYS A 239 7.22 29.10 -3.78
C LYS A 239 8.60 28.66 -3.29
N GLN A 240 8.77 27.38 -2.95
CA GLN A 240 10.03 26.81 -2.49
C GLN A 240 10.76 25.99 -3.58
N GLY A 241 10.35 26.13 -4.86
CA GLY A 241 11.03 25.54 -6.01
C GLY A 241 10.56 24.14 -6.41
N PHE A 242 9.54 23.57 -5.75
CA PHE A 242 8.98 22.28 -6.16
C PHE A 242 8.12 22.42 -7.43
N ARG A 243 8.23 21.43 -8.32
CA ARG A 243 7.40 21.28 -9.52
C ARG A 243 6.28 20.26 -9.26
N PRO A 244 5.00 20.63 -9.39
CA PRO A 244 3.89 19.70 -9.23
C PRO A 244 3.78 18.75 -10.44
N TYR A 245 3.27 17.53 -10.21
CA TYR A 245 2.74 16.70 -11.29
C TYR A 245 1.23 16.90 -11.40
N TYR A 246 0.76 17.42 -12.53
CA TYR A 246 -0.61 17.92 -12.62
C TYR A 246 -1.68 16.83 -12.42
N LYS A 247 -1.37 15.56 -12.70
CA LYS A 247 -2.30 14.43 -12.53
C LYS A 247 -2.47 13.98 -11.08
N GLU A 248 -1.58 14.39 -10.19
CA GLU A 248 -1.55 13.95 -8.80
C GLU A 248 -1.39 15.17 -7.89
N TRP A 249 -2.49 15.62 -7.26
CA TRP A 249 -2.49 16.84 -6.46
C TRP A 249 -1.47 16.85 -5.30
N TRP A 250 -1.01 15.67 -4.88
CA TRP A 250 -0.08 15.45 -3.77
C TRP A 250 1.39 15.39 -4.20
N HIS A 251 1.70 15.25 -5.49
CA HIS A 251 3.02 14.85 -5.98
C HIS A 251 3.87 16.04 -6.42
N PHE A 252 5.06 16.17 -5.81
CA PHE A 252 5.96 17.29 -6.04
C PHE A 252 7.41 16.84 -6.17
N ARG A 253 8.11 17.34 -7.20
CA ARG A 253 9.53 17.10 -7.44
C ARG A 253 10.35 18.37 -7.26
N TYR A 254 11.43 18.29 -6.50
CA TYR A 254 12.44 19.36 -6.41
C TYR A 254 13.48 19.16 -7.52
N PRO A 255 13.65 20.10 -8.46
CA PRO A 255 14.59 19.92 -9.59
C PRO A 255 16.04 19.81 -9.13
N MET A 256 16.70 18.71 -9.47
CA MET A 256 18.11 18.47 -9.18
C MET A 256 18.80 17.78 -10.36
N LYS A 257 20.07 18.12 -10.59
CA LYS A 257 20.96 17.48 -11.57
C LYS A 257 21.88 16.48 -10.84
N GLY A 258 22.36 15.47 -11.55
CA GLY A 258 23.38 14.54 -11.03
C GLY A 258 22.91 13.60 -9.91
N THR A 259 21.59 13.47 -9.67
CA THR A 259 21.09 12.57 -8.62
C THR A 259 21.08 11.12 -9.08
N LYS A 260 21.52 10.21 -8.21
CA LYS A 260 21.50 8.76 -8.47
C LYS A 260 20.23 8.12 -7.92
N ARG A 261 19.62 7.18 -8.67
CA ARG A 261 18.53 6.33 -8.16
C ARG A 261 19.10 5.36 -7.13
N ARG A 262 18.41 5.19 -6.00
CA ARG A 262 18.86 4.37 -4.88
C ARG A 262 17.89 3.25 -4.56
N ASP A 263 18.39 2.13 -4.06
CA ASP A 263 17.62 0.99 -3.57
C ASP A 263 17.98 0.62 -2.11
N VAL A 264 18.20 1.62 -1.27
CA VAL A 264 18.44 1.45 0.17
C VAL A 264 17.11 1.21 0.88
N PRO A 265 16.89 0.08 1.58
CA PRO A 265 15.64 -0.16 2.29
C PRO A 265 15.51 0.66 3.58
N TYR A 266 14.29 0.93 4.01
CA TYR A 266 14.00 1.54 5.30
C TYR A 266 14.22 0.57 6.47
N GLY A 267 13.92 -0.73 6.32
CA GLY A 267 14.15 -1.72 7.37
C GLY A 267 15.60 -2.23 7.39
N CYS A 268 16.26 -2.20 8.55
CA CYS A 268 17.61 -2.74 8.77
C CYS A 268 17.75 -4.24 8.44
N TYR A 269 16.64 -4.97 8.55
CA TYR A 269 16.58 -6.41 8.33
C TYR A 269 16.31 -6.79 6.87
N GLU A 270 16.04 -5.81 6.00
CA GLU A 270 15.85 -6.04 4.58
C GLU A 270 17.20 -6.19 3.86
N ALA A 271 17.20 -6.87 2.71
CA ALA A 271 18.41 -7.01 1.91
C ALA A 271 19.02 -5.64 1.55
N PRO A 272 20.33 -5.42 1.72
CA PRO A 272 20.95 -4.12 1.45
C PRO A 272 20.87 -3.73 -0.03
N GLU A 273 21.20 -2.48 -0.33
CA GLU A 273 21.21 -1.94 -1.71
C GLU A 273 22.04 -2.84 -2.64
N GLY A 274 21.47 -3.18 -3.81
CA GLY A 274 22.10 -4.06 -4.80
C GLY A 274 21.97 -5.57 -4.54
N LYS A 275 21.57 -5.99 -3.33
CA LYS A 275 21.42 -7.42 -2.99
C LYS A 275 19.97 -7.92 -3.06
N TRP A 276 18.98 -7.02 -3.08
CA TRP A 276 17.58 -7.42 -3.19
C TRP A 276 17.25 -8.02 -4.57
N ARG A 277 16.39 -9.04 -4.58
CA ARG A 277 15.87 -9.68 -5.78
C ARG A 277 14.35 -9.89 -5.63
N PRO A 278 13.58 -9.75 -6.72
CA PRO A 278 12.16 -10.07 -6.69
C PRO A 278 11.95 -11.57 -6.46
N LYS A 279 10.87 -11.93 -5.76
CA LYS A 279 10.47 -13.34 -5.60
C LYS A 279 9.95 -13.89 -6.93
N LYS A 280 10.21 -15.17 -7.21
CA LYS A 280 9.69 -15.85 -8.41
C LYS A 280 8.16 -15.75 -8.44
N GLY A 281 7.60 -15.35 -9.58
CA GLY A 281 6.15 -15.24 -9.78
C GLY A 281 5.48 -14.03 -9.12
N TRP A 282 6.23 -13.14 -8.46
CA TRP A 282 5.66 -11.99 -7.74
C TRP A 282 4.96 -10.94 -8.61
N ASP A 283 4.97 -11.07 -9.94
CA ASP A 283 4.27 -10.21 -10.88
C ASP A 283 3.15 -10.94 -11.64
N LYS A 284 2.86 -12.19 -11.27
CA LYS A 284 1.84 -13.04 -11.88
C LYS A 284 0.52 -13.01 -11.10
N PRO A 285 -0.64 -13.19 -11.77
CA PRO A 285 -1.93 -13.42 -11.13
C PRO A 285 -1.86 -14.53 -10.06
N GLY A 286 -2.61 -14.40 -8.97
CA GLY A 286 -2.67 -15.38 -7.89
C GLY A 286 -1.50 -15.33 -6.88
N TYR A 287 -0.43 -14.56 -7.12
CA TYR A 287 0.65 -14.43 -6.15
C TYR A 287 0.17 -13.73 -4.86
N ASN A 288 0.34 -14.41 -3.71
CA ASN A 288 -0.06 -13.89 -2.41
C ASN A 288 0.98 -12.92 -1.84
N MET A 289 0.58 -11.68 -1.59
CA MET A 289 1.45 -10.64 -1.01
C MET A 289 1.44 -10.70 0.52
N PRO A 290 2.56 -10.38 1.19
CA PRO A 290 2.55 -10.24 2.63
C PRO A 290 1.62 -9.10 3.06
N MET A 291 0.80 -9.30 4.08
CA MET A 291 -0.10 -8.26 4.63
C MET A 291 0.58 -7.37 5.68
N LYS A 292 1.72 -7.80 6.23
CA LYS A 292 2.49 -7.05 7.22
C LYS A 292 3.94 -7.44 7.17
N TRP A 293 4.79 -6.51 7.58
CA TRP A 293 6.19 -6.80 7.84
C TRP A 293 6.35 -7.65 9.10
N LYS A 294 7.29 -8.58 9.03
CA LYS A 294 7.77 -9.38 10.16
C LYS A 294 9.27 -9.11 10.28
N PRO A 295 9.67 -8.10 11.05
CA PRO A 295 11.08 -7.77 11.17
C PRO A 295 11.83 -8.93 11.82
N SER A 296 13.04 -9.22 11.34
CA SER A 296 14.04 -9.94 12.10
C SER A 296 14.94 -8.94 12.83
N PRO A 297 15.71 -9.36 13.86
CA PRO A 297 16.72 -8.49 14.46
C PRO A 297 17.60 -7.84 13.40
N CYS A 298 17.92 -6.56 13.58
CA CYS A 298 18.93 -5.90 12.77
C CYS A 298 20.26 -6.66 12.91
N LYS A 299 21.02 -6.75 11.81
CA LYS A 299 22.39 -7.26 11.84
C LYS A 299 23.36 -6.17 12.27
#